data_AF-A0A934KBU4-F1
#
_entry.id   AF-A0A934KBU4-F1
#
_cell.length_a   1.000
_cell.length_b   1.000
_cell.length_c   1.000
_cell.angle_alpha   90.00
_cell.angle_beta   90.00
_cell.angle_gamma   90.00
#
_symmetry.space_group_name_H-M   'P 1'
#
loop_
_entity.id
_entity.type
_entity.pdbx_description
1 polymer ?
#
loop_
_entity_poly.entity_id
_entity_poly.type
_entity_poly.pdbx_seq_one_letter_code
_entity_poly.pdbx_strand_id
1 'polypeptide(L)'
;MVERVYQELSTRDPAGIRYATLRLEDGVTFIHIFMTDDDEAPNALSTSAAFADFQRDLAQRCVDQPAAQRVTIVGSYRLLADVSGL
;
A
#
# COMPACT_ATOMS: atom_id res chain seq x y z
N MET A 1 12.06 -3.50 -6.45
CA MET A 1 10.76 -3.63 -7.16
C MET A 1 9.70 -4.10 -6.17
N VAL A 2 8.42 -3.85 -6.45
CA VAL A 2 7.31 -4.00 -5.48
C VAL A 2 7.06 -5.46 -5.08
N GLU A 3 7.47 -6.43 -5.89
CA GLU A 3 7.34 -7.86 -5.65
C GLU A 3 8.06 -8.30 -4.38
N ARG A 4 9.19 -7.67 -4.04
CA ARG A 4 9.90 -7.94 -2.78
C ARG A 4 9.09 -7.50 -1.55
N VAL A 5 8.29 -6.44 -1.69
CA VAL A 5 7.36 -6.00 -0.64
C VAL A 5 6.31 -7.09 -0.40
N TYR A 6 5.72 -7.64 -1.47
CA TYR A 6 4.76 -8.73 -1.35
C TYR A 6 5.36 -10.01 -0.75
N GLN A 7 6.58 -10.38 -1.13
CA GLN A 7 7.28 -11.52 -0.52
C GLN A 7 7.49 -11.32 0.99
N GLU A 8 7.94 -10.14 1.39
CA GLU A 8 8.17 -9.83 2.80
C GLU A 8 6.86 -9.81 3.60
N LEU A 9 5.79 -9.23 3.05
CA LEU A 9 4.46 -9.22 3.67
C LEU A 9 3.89 -10.64 3.80
N SER A 10 4.01 -11.46 2.76
CA SER A 10 3.58 -12.85 2.80
C SER A 10 4.37 -13.69 3.80
N THR A 11 5.62 -13.33 4.08
CA THR A 11 6.48 -14.05 5.03
C THR A 11 6.18 -13.63 6.46
N ARG A 12 5.99 -12.33 6.69
CA ARG A 12 5.74 -11.76 8.02
C ARG A 12 4.28 -11.89 8.46
N ASP A 13 3.37 -12.01 7.50
CA ASP A 13 1.92 -12.07 7.70
C ASP A 13 1.39 -11.10 8.77
N PRO A 14 1.67 -9.79 8.65
CA PRO A 14 1.17 -8.81 9.61
C PRO A 14 -0.36 -8.80 9.57
N ALA A 15 -0.99 -9.07 10.72
CA ALA A 15 -2.44 -9.04 10.84
C ALA A 15 -3.00 -7.64 10.57
N GLY A 16 -4.25 -7.60 10.09
CA GLY A 16 -5.05 -6.37 10.02
C GLY A 16 -4.63 -5.37 8.95
N ILE A 17 -3.79 -5.76 7.98
CA ILE A 17 -3.45 -4.90 6.84
C ILE A 17 -3.90 -5.49 5.50
N ARG A 18 -4.17 -4.61 4.55
CA ARG A 18 -4.41 -4.94 3.14
C ARG A 18 -3.59 -4.00 2.27
N TYR A 19 -2.93 -4.56 1.25
CA TYR A 19 -2.05 -3.79 0.38
C TYR A 19 -2.21 -4.17 -1.09
N ALA A 20 -2.45 -3.17 -1.94
CA ALA A 20 -2.60 -3.34 -3.38
C ALA A 20 -1.71 -2.37 -4.15
N THR A 21 -1.21 -2.82 -5.29
CA THR A 21 -0.48 -2.02 -6.27
C THR A 21 -1.19 -2.18 -7.60
N LEU A 22 -1.69 -1.08 -8.15
CA LEU A 22 -2.39 -1.03 -9.42
C LEU A 22 -1.53 -0.27 -10.42
N ARG A 23 -1.55 -0.70 -11.68
CA ARG A 23 -0.91 0.01 -12.81
C ARG A 23 -2.02 0.58 -13.68
N LEU A 24 -1.93 1.86 -14.02
CA LEU A 24 -2.87 2.49 -14.94
C LEU A 24 -2.59 2.05 -16.39
N GLU A 25 -3.56 2.34 -17.26
CA GLU A 25 -3.50 1.97 -18.68
C GLU A 25 -2.29 2.56 -19.41
N ASP A 26 -1.80 3.73 -18.97
CA ASP A 26 -0.59 4.37 -19.52
C ASP A 26 0.69 3.54 -19.36
N GLY A 27 0.64 2.47 -18.56
CA GLY A 27 1.74 1.55 -18.34
C GLY A 27 2.87 2.12 -17.50
N VAL A 28 2.79 3.34 -16.97
CA VAL A 28 3.89 3.95 -16.20
C VAL A 28 3.44 4.56 -14.88
N THR A 29 2.14 4.80 -14.72
CA THR A 29 1.56 5.31 -13.48
C THR A 29 1.10 4.17 -12.60
N PHE A 30 1.47 4.24 -11.33
CA PHE A 30 1.13 3.24 -10.32
C PHE A 30 0.36 3.88 -9.16
N ILE A 31 -0.66 3.17 -8.68
CA ILE A 31 -1.42 3.53 -7.48
C ILE A 31 -1.13 2.46 -6.42
N HIS A 32 -0.77 2.92 -5.22
CA HIS A 32 -0.57 2.07 -4.07
C HIS A 32 -1.68 2.33 -3.05
N ILE A 33 -2.38 1.28 -2.64
CA ILE A 33 -3.43 1.34 -1.63
C ILE A 33 -2.97 0.53 -0.43
N PHE A 34 -2.84 1.19 0.72
CA PHE A 34 -2.62 0.57 2.00
C PHE A 34 -3.85 0.81 2.88
N MET A 35 -4.35 -0.25 3.50
CA MET A 35 -5.45 -0.19 4.47
C MET A 35 -5.02 -0.94 5.73
N THR A 36 -5.47 -0.43 6.87
CA THR A 36 -5.29 -1.04 8.20
C THR A 36 -6.64 -1.09 8.92
N ASP A 37 -6.82 -2.09 9.78
CA ASP A 37 -7.98 -2.16 10.69
C ASP A 37 -7.80 -1.27 11.92
N ASP A 38 -6.56 -0.86 12.21
CA ASP A 38 -6.20 0.05 13.29
C ASP A 38 -5.43 1.25 12.71
N ASP A 39 -6.09 2.41 12.70
CA ASP A 39 -5.55 3.67 12.19
C ASP A 39 -4.48 4.30 13.10
N GLU A 40 -4.43 3.88 14.37
CA GLU A 40 -3.45 4.30 15.38
C GLU A 40 -2.25 3.34 15.43
N ALA A 41 -2.39 2.12 14.89
CA ALA A 41 -1.29 1.19 14.78
C ALA A 41 -0.18 1.75 13.85
N PRO A 42 1.11 1.52 14.19
CA PRO A 42 2.20 1.86 13.31
C PRO A 42 1.99 1.21 11.94
N ASN A 43 2.14 2.00 10.88
CA ASN A 43 2.05 1.48 9.52
C ASN A 43 3.03 0.30 9.37
N ALA A 44 2.53 -0.92 9.23
CA ALA A 44 3.37 -2.12 9.12
C ALA A 44 4.31 -2.08 7.90
N LEU A 45 4.01 -1.25 6.89
CA LEU A 45 4.94 -0.99 5.78
C LEU A 45 6.13 -0.11 6.19
N SER A 46 6.00 0.74 7.21
CA SER A 46 7.10 1.59 7.68
C SER A 46 8.26 0.80 8.28
N THR A 47 7.99 -0.40 8.80
CA THR A 47 8.99 -1.33 9.33
C THR A 47 9.47 -2.35 8.29
N SER A 48 8.96 -2.31 7.05
CA SER A 48 9.36 -3.23 5.99
C SER A 48 10.64 -2.74 5.31
N ALA A 49 11.69 -3.55 5.37
CA ALA A 49 12.95 -3.25 4.69
C ALA A 49 12.77 -3.19 3.17
N ALA A 50 11.99 -4.11 2.59
CA ALA A 50 11.70 -4.11 1.16
C ALA A 50 10.90 -2.89 0.74
N PHE A 51 10.01 -2.37 1.60
CA PHE A 51 9.25 -1.16 1.30
C PHE A 51 10.13 0.09 1.39
N ALA A 52 11.04 0.17 2.37
CA ALA A 52 12.03 1.24 2.45
C ALA A 52 12.95 1.26 1.23
N ASP A 53 13.44 0.10 0.78
CA ASP A 53 14.24 -0.03 -0.44
C ASP A 53 13.44 0.35 -1.69
N PHE A 54 12.20 -0.11 -1.80
CA PHE A 54 11.31 0.25 -2.90
C PHE A 54 11.12 1.76 -3.02
N GLN A 55 10.94 2.45 -1.88
CA GLN A 55 10.80 3.91 -1.83
C GLN A 55 12.10 4.64 -2.17
N ARG A 56 13.25 4.16 -1.68
CA ARG A 56 14.56 4.76 -1.98
C ARG A 56 14.82 4.88 -3.48
N ASP A 57 14.38 3.86 -4.23
CA ASP A 57 14.56 3.81 -5.67
C ASP A 57 13.52 4.65 -6.45
N LEU A 58 12.52 5.26 -5.80
CA LEU A 58 11.52 6.10 -6.49
C LEU A 58 12.12 7.39 -7.04
N ALA A 59 13.04 8.01 -6.30
CA ALA A 59 13.72 9.24 -6.75
C ALA A 59 14.44 9.05 -8.10
N GLN A 60 14.95 7.85 -8.36
CA GLN A 60 15.66 7.53 -9.59
C GLN A 60 14.72 7.09 -10.73
N ARG A 61 13.55 6.54 -10.41
CA ARG A 61 12.64 5.90 -11.39
C ARG A 61 11.47 6.78 -11.80
N CYS A 62 11.09 7.75 -10.97
CA CYS A 62 9.89 8.54 -11.15
C CYS A 62 10.27 9.97 -11.55
N VAL A 63 9.77 10.41 -12.70
CA VAL A 63 9.83 11.82 -13.11
C VAL A 63 9.02 12.66 -12.14
N ASP A 64 7.79 12.22 -11.86
CA ASP A 64 6.91 12.80 -10.85
C ASP A 64 6.83 11.87 -9.63
N GLN A 65 7.14 12.38 -8.45
CA GLN A 65 7.09 11.60 -7.22
C GLN A 65 5.64 11.29 -6.82
N PRO A 66 5.38 10.11 -6.21
CA PRO A 66 4.04 9.78 -5.75
C PRO A 66 3.60 10.72 -4.62
N ALA A 67 2.36 11.20 -4.70
CA ALA A 67 1.73 11.94 -3.62
C ALA A 67 0.93 10.98 -2.72
N ALA A 68 1.37 10.82 -1.48
CA ALA A 68 0.62 10.05 -0.48
C ALA A 68 -0.53 10.90 0.08
N GLN A 69 -1.75 10.34 0.08
CA GLN A 69 -2.94 11.00 0.60
C GLN A 69 -3.79 10.02 1.42
N ARG A 70 -4.39 10.52 2.50
CA ARG A 70 -5.39 9.75 3.27
C ARG A 70 -6.71 9.78 2.51
N VAL A 71 -7.40 8.65 2.48
CA VAL A 71 -8.72 8.52 1.87
C VAL A 71 -9.76 8.15 2.93
N THR A 72 -10.96 8.69 2.80
CA THR A 72 -12.13 8.29 3.59
C THR A 72 -13.06 7.49 2.70
N ILE A 73 -13.44 6.29 3.12
CA ILE A 73 -14.36 5.44 2.37
C ILE A 73 -15.77 6.02 2.52
N VAL A 74 -16.34 6.54 1.43
CA VAL A 74 -17.73 7.00 1.39
C VAL A 74 -18.70 5.84 1.13
N GLY A 75 -18.24 4.78 0.46
CA GLY A 75 -18.98 3.56 0.22
C GLY A 75 -18.13 2.50 -0.49
N SER A 76 -18.49 1.23 -0.31
CA SER A 76 -17.84 0.09 -0.94
C SER A 76 -18.88 -0.99 -1.20
N TYR A 77 -18.91 -1.54 -2.42
CA TYR A 77 -19.77 -2.65 -2.77
C TYR A 77 -18.92 -3.84 -3.22
N ARG A 78 -18.74 -4.82 -2.34
CA ARG A 78 -17.94 -6.05 -2.56
C ARG A 78 -16.45 -5.84 -2.90
N LEU A 79 -15.97 -4.60 -2.91
CA LEU A 79 -14.59 -4.28 -3.27
C LEU A 79 -13.67 -4.36 -2.05
N LEU A 80 -14.06 -3.67 -0.98
CA LEU A 80 -13.40 -3.69 0.30
C LEU A 80 -14.21 -4.62 1.20
N ALA A 81 -13.54 -5.53 1.92
CA ALA A 81 -14.20 -6.34 2.95
C ALA A 81 -14.93 -5.40 3.94
N ASP A 82 -16.05 -5.88 4.48
CA ASP A 82 -16.93 -5.08 5.32
C ASP A 82 -16.15 -4.48 6.50
N VAL A 83 -16.15 -3.16 6.61
CA VAL A 83 -15.60 -2.41 7.75
C VAL A 83 -16.69 -2.38 8.83
N SER A 84 -17.25 -3.53 9.16
CA SER A 84 -18.28 -3.63 10.19
C SER A 84 -17.61 -3.45 11.56
N GLY A 85 -17.58 -2.20 12.03
CA GLY A 85 -17.00 -1.87 13.34
C GLY A 85 -16.83 -0.38 13.66
N LEU A 86 -17.57 0.53 13.02
CA LEU A 86 -17.78 1.88 13.55
C LEU A 86 -18.97 1.88 14.52
#